data_AF-A0A2E2W9M6-F1
#
_entry.id   AF-A0A2E2W9M6-F1
#
_cell.length_a   1.000
_cell.length_b   1.000
_cell.length_c   1.000
_cell.angle_alpha   90.00
_cell.angle_beta   90.00
_cell.angle_gamma   90.00
#
_symmetry.space_group_name_H-M   'P 1'
#
loop_
_entity.id
_entity.type
_entity.pdbx_description
1 polymer ?
#
loop_
_entity_poly.entity_id
_entity_poly.type
_entity_poly.pdbx_seq_one_letter_code
_entity_poly.pdbx_strand_id
1 'polypeptide(L)'
;MTEPRWASFLLVRGDRNYGQAYRDDSLQHSDYCAGIHISAPNYLGIVSGSDFEYGGNLMKAESVQSCTHFKDHIYIFCKLKEGSKQC
;
A
#
# COMPACT_ATOMS: atom_id res chain seq x y z
N MET A 1 -4.76 -18.53 11.98
CA MET A 1 -3.81 -17.80 12.83
C MET A 1 -3.30 -16.65 12.00
N THR A 2 -3.63 -15.42 12.38
CA THR A 2 -3.16 -14.20 11.69
C THR A 2 -1.65 -14.12 11.90
N GLU A 3 -0.88 -14.31 10.83
CA GLU A 3 0.57 -14.15 10.90
C GLU A 3 0.87 -12.72 11.37
N PRO A 4 1.69 -12.53 12.43
CA PRO A 4 1.98 -11.21 13.03
C PRO A 4 2.72 -10.24 12.10
N ARG A 5 2.98 -10.65 10.86
CA ARG A 5 3.67 -9.94 9.80
C ARG A 5 2.79 -8.92 9.07
N TRP A 6 1.48 -9.16 8.98
CA TRP A 6 0.60 -8.35 8.12
C TRP A 6 -0.34 -7.47 8.94
N ALA A 7 -0.09 -6.16 8.96
CA ALA A 7 -0.91 -5.19 9.67
C ALA A 7 -2.01 -4.65 8.74
N SER A 8 -3.28 -4.89 9.07
CA SER A 8 -4.40 -4.41 8.27
C SER A 8 -4.58 -2.89 8.35
N PHE A 9 -4.94 -2.26 7.24
CA PHE A 9 -5.30 -0.85 7.18
C PHE A 9 -6.34 -0.58 6.08
N LEU A 10 -6.93 0.62 6.09
CA LEU A 10 -7.82 1.07 5.02
C LEU A 10 -7.03 1.81 3.94
N LEU A 11 -7.04 1.28 2.72
CA LEU A 11 -6.47 1.96 1.55
C LEU A 11 -7.58 2.67 0.79
N VAL A 12 -7.35 3.92 0.42
CA VAL A 12 -8.33 4.74 -0.31
C VAL A 12 -7.72 5.20 -1.64
N ARG A 13 -8.47 5.05 -2.72
CA ARG A 13 -8.11 5.49 -4.07
C ARG A 13 -9.23 6.40 -4.60
N GLY A 14 -9.10 7.70 -4.34
CA GLY A 14 -10.15 8.67 -4.68
C GLY A 14 -11.42 8.53 -3.82
N ASP A 15 -12.47 9.27 -4.18
CA ASP A 15 -13.56 9.58 -3.25
C ASP A 15 -14.46 8.41 -2.82
N ARG A 16 -14.44 7.28 -3.55
CA ARG A 16 -15.36 6.14 -3.30
C ARG A 16 -14.76 4.76 -3.51
N ASN A 17 -13.46 4.65 -3.78
CA ASN A 17 -12.83 3.35 -4.04
C ASN A 17 -11.86 3.03 -2.91
N TYR A 18 -12.28 2.19 -1.97
CA TYR A 18 -11.47 1.84 -0.80
C TYR A 18 -11.57 0.36 -0.49
N GLY A 19 -10.58 -0.16 0.22
CA GLY A 19 -10.52 -1.56 0.57
C GLY A 19 -9.58 -1.84 1.72
N GLN A 20 -9.81 -2.96 2.40
CA GLN A 20 -8.88 -3.46 3.41
C GLN A 20 -7.61 -3.95 2.73
N ALA A 21 -6.50 -3.30 3.07
CA ALA A 21 -5.15 -3.60 2.62
C ALA A 21 -4.31 -4.09 3.81
N TYR A 22 -3.11 -4.59 3.54
CA TYR A 22 -2.22 -5.08 4.59
C TYR A 22 -0.79 -4.61 4.37
N ARG A 23 -0.14 -4.06 5.40
CA ARG A 23 1.27 -3.67 5.37
C ARG A 23 2.12 -4.85 5.82
N ASP A 24 3.24 -5.06 5.14
CA ASP A 24 4.18 -6.14 5.45
C ASP A 24 5.22 -5.69 6.48
N ASP A 25 4.94 -5.85 7.77
CA ASP A 25 5.79 -5.41 8.89
C ASP A 25 7.07 -6.25 9.06
N SER A 26 7.26 -7.32 8.28
CA SER A 26 8.54 -8.04 8.25
C SER A 26 9.64 -7.30 7.48
N LEU A 27 9.25 -6.35 6.62
CA LEU A 27 10.19 -5.53 5.87
C LEU A 27 10.43 -4.21 6.63
N GLN A 28 11.67 -3.75 6.65
CA GLN A 28 12.03 -2.55 7.38
C GLN A 28 11.43 -1.31 6.71
N HIS A 29 10.56 -0.61 7.43
CA HIS A 29 9.96 0.67 7.01
C HIS A 29 10.50 1.77 7.93
N SER A 30 11.63 2.38 7.59
CA SER A 30 12.21 3.44 8.43
C SER A 30 11.37 4.72 8.41
N ASP A 31 10.78 5.04 7.26
CA ASP A 31 9.87 6.17 7.03
C ASP A 31 9.09 6.00 5.72
N TYR A 32 8.04 6.80 5.52
CA TYR A 32 7.23 6.78 4.28
C TYR A 32 8.01 7.25 3.04
N CYS A 33 9.12 7.96 3.22
CA CYS A 33 9.96 8.49 2.14
C CYS A 33 10.83 7.38 1.52
N ALA A 34 11.36 6.46 2.34
CA ALA A 34 12.12 5.28 1.97
C ALA A 34 11.23 4.24 1.28
N GLY A 35 9.95 4.24 1.63
CA GLY A 35 8.91 3.43 1.03
C GLY A 35 8.50 2.26 1.92
N ILE A 36 7.33 1.74 1.61
CA ILE A 36 6.69 0.65 2.35
C ILE A 36 6.18 -0.41 1.40
N HIS A 37 5.99 -1.59 1.95
CA HIS A 37 5.44 -2.73 1.24
C HIS A 37 4.05 -3.07 1.77
N ILE A 38 3.11 -3.15 0.85
CA ILE A 38 1.70 -3.41 1.16
C ILE A 38 1.10 -4.44 0.20
N SER A 39 -0.02 -5.02 0.57
CA SER A 39 -0.94 -5.69 -0.34
C SER A 39 -2.23 -4.87 -0.45
N ALA A 40 -2.79 -4.77 -1.64
CA ALA A 40 -4.05 -4.07 -1.89
C ALA A 40 -5.00 -4.93 -2.71
N PRO A 41 -6.32 -4.86 -2.49
CA PRO A 41 -7.29 -5.61 -3.27
C PRO A 41 -7.22 -5.30 -4.77
N ASN A 42 -7.31 -6.34 -5.60
CA ASN A 42 -7.24 -6.24 -7.06
C ASN A 42 -8.30 -5.31 -7.65
N TYR A 43 -9.51 -5.28 -7.05
CA TYR A 43 -10.61 -4.43 -7.53
C TYR A 43 -10.31 -2.93 -7.38
N LEU A 44 -9.34 -2.54 -6.54
CA LEU A 44 -8.90 -1.14 -6.46
C LEU A 44 -8.13 -0.71 -7.71
N GLY A 45 -7.68 -1.65 -8.54
CA GLY A 45 -7.05 -1.39 -9.84
C GLY A 45 -5.76 -0.58 -9.73
N ILE A 46 -5.00 -0.75 -8.64
CA ILE A 46 -3.73 -0.07 -8.44
C ILE A 46 -2.70 -0.63 -9.42
N VAL A 47 -2.07 0.26 -10.18
CA VAL A 47 -0.96 -0.05 -11.09
C VAL A 47 0.24 0.83 -10.75
N SER A 48 1.43 0.50 -11.25
CA SER A 48 2.61 1.36 -11.06
C SER A 48 2.30 2.79 -11.55
N GLY A 49 2.69 3.78 -10.76
CA GLY A 49 2.37 5.20 -10.94
C GLY A 49 1.01 5.65 -10.39
N SER A 50 0.17 4.74 -9.88
CA SER A 50 -1.09 5.11 -9.24
C SER A 50 -0.87 5.80 -7.90
N ASP A 51 -1.66 6.84 -7.65
CA ASP A 51 -1.74 7.48 -6.35
C ASP A 51 -2.87 6.88 -5.51
N PHE A 52 -2.64 6.79 -4.20
CA PHE A 52 -3.61 6.32 -3.22
C PHE A 52 -3.27 6.85 -1.81
N GLU A 53 -4.22 6.79 -0.89
CA GLU A 53 -4.02 7.22 0.49
C GLU A 53 -3.80 6.03 1.42
N TYR A 54 -2.83 6.20 2.31
CA TYR A 54 -2.52 5.30 3.42
C TYR A 54 -2.22 6.11 4.67
N GLY A 55 -2.99 5.91 5.76
CA GLY A 55 -2.72 6.58 7.04
C GLY A 55 -2.76 8.11 6.97
N GLY A 56 -3.56 8.68 6.04
CA GLY A 56 -3.63 10.12 5.79
C GLY A 56 -2.52 10.66 4.88
N ASN A 57 -1.65 9.80 4.36
CA ASN A 57 -0.59 10.15 3.44
C ASN A 57 -0.92 9.77 2.02
N LEU A 58 -0.63 10.69 1.09
CA LEU A 58 -0.72 10.42 -0.34
C LEU A 58 0.53 9.65 -0.78
N MET A 59 0.34 8.40 -1.15
CA MET A 59 1.37 7.47 -1.58
C MET A 59 1.29 7.27 -3.09
N LYS A 60 2.43 6.95 -3.70
CA LYS A 60 2.55 6.55 -5.10
C LYS A 60 3.04 5.11 -5.19
N ALA A 61 2.37 4.29 -6.01
CA ALA A 61 2.81 2.94 -6.31
C ALA A 61 4.07 3.00 -7.20
N GLU A 62 5.20 2.51 -6.69
CA GLU A 62 6.45 2.45 -7.45
C GLU A 62 6.52 1.16 -8.26
N SER A 63 6.21 0.02 -7.63
CA SER A 63 6.12 -1.28 -8.30
C SER A 63 4.91 -2.07 -7.82
N VAL A 64 4.36 -2.89 -8.72
CA VAL A 64 3.21 -3.74 -8.46
C VAL A 64 3.51 -5.14 -9.00
N GLN A 65 3.21 -6.16 -8.21
CA GLN A 65 3.40 -7.56 -8.55
C GLN A 65 2.28 -8.43 -7.98
N SER A 66 2.15 -9.67 -8.45
CA SER A 66 1.18 -10.62 -7.91
C SER A 66 1.43 -10.88 -6.42
N CYS A 67 0.39 -10.81 -5.59
CA CYS A 67 0.50 -11.18 -4.19
C CYS A 67 0.38 -12.69 -4.02
N THR A 68 1.36 -13.33 -3.38
CA THR A 68 1.31 -14.76 -3.07
C THR A 68 0.61 -15.07 -1.75
N HIS A 69 0.39 -14.06 -0.90
CA HIS A 69 -0.16 -14.24 0.45
C HIS A 69 -1.68 -14.02 0.50
N PHE A 70 -2.22 -13.15 -0.36
CA PHE A 70 -3.64 -12.85 -0.43
C PHE A 70 -4.11 -13.01 -1.87
N LYS A 71 -4.97 -14.00 -2.11
CA LYS A 71 -5.41 -14.42 -3.45
C LYS A 71 -5.96 -13.28 -4.31
N ASP A 72 -6.69 -12.36 -3.71
CA ASP A 72 -7.38 -11.27 -4.42
C ASP A 72 -6.66 -9.93 -4.25
N HIS A 73 -5.35 -9.96 -3.94
CA HIS A 73 -4.54 -8.77 -3.81
C HIS A 73 -3.36 -8.76 -4.79
N ILE A 74 -2.87 -7.55 -5.01
CA ILE A 74 -1.55 -7.26 -5.56
C ILE A 74 -0.63 -6.82 -4.44
N TYR A 75 0.65 -7.11 -4.59
CA TYR A 75 1.71 -6.62 -3.72
C TYR A 75 2.33 -5.37 -4.33
N ILE A 76 2.54 -4.34 -3.51
CA ILE A 76 2.91 -3.01 -3.96
C ILE A 76 4.06 -2.52 -3.10
N PHE A 77 5.12 -2.06 -3.75
CA PHE A 77 6.08 -1.15 -3.13
C PHE A 77 5.64 0.27 -3.45
N CYS A 78 5.53 1.12 -2.43
CA CYS A 78 5.05 2.48 -2.59
C CYS A 78 5.81 3.45 -1.70
N LYS A 79 5.84 4.71 -2.11
CA LYS A 79 6.51 5.81 -1.40
C LYS A 79 5.58 6.99 -1.23
N LEU A 80 5.90 7.87 -0.28
CA LEU A 80 5.21 9.15 -0.19
C LEU A 80 5.35 9.90 -1.52
N LYS A 81 4.24 10.43 -2.05
CA LYS A 81 4.26 11.20 -3.28
C LYS A 81 5.04 12.50 -3.05
N GLU A 82 6.00 12.78 -3.94
CA GLU A 82 6.78 14.03 -3.92
C GLU A 82 5.85 15.26 -3.82
N GLY A 83 6.13 16.13 -2.84
CA GLY A 83 5.31 17.31 -2.53
C GLY A 83 4.26 17.12 -1.42
N SER A 84 4.12 15.92 -0.87
CA SER A 84 3.28 15.68 0.32
C SER A 84 4.05 16.09 1.60
N LYS A 85 3.39 16.82 2.52
CA LYS A 85 4.01 17.50 3.68
C LYS A 85 4.65 16.62 4.78
N GLN A 86 5.01 15.37 4.49
CA GLN A 86 5.63 14.44 5.46
C GLN A 86 7.07 14.02 5.10
N CYS A 87 7.57 14.50 3.96
CA CYS A 87 8.98 14.63 3.60
C CYS A 87 9.15 16.07 3.07
#